data_AF-A0A143B2W7-F1
#
_entry.id   AF-A0A143B2W7-F1
#
_cell.length_a   1.000
_cell.length_b   1.000
_cell.length_c   1.000
_cell.angle_alpha   90.00
_cell.angle_beta   90.00
_cell.angle_gamma   90.00
#
_symmetry.space_group_name_H-M   'P 1'
#
loop_
_entity.id
_entity.type
_entity.pdbx_description
1 polymer ?
#
loop_
_entity_poly.entity_id
_entity_poly.type
_entity_poly.pdbx_seq_one_letter_code
_entity_poly.pdbx_strand_id
1 'polypeptide(L)'
;MNGKLVAGLIIGTALLFWQIATGPARAIPHLEAAACLKKFAVAEMSEPCWEVCVNCHARTRPIVPLDIYTQGDARVCINCHDNEAMAGGGGNRFLLYKVGGGGGNHPVNVPYTPEISSSLRPDPQGPRLFFNAAGAEPKVQCSTCHNPMGRSPRLLWISNSRSALCIACHDK
;
A
#
# COMPACT_ATOMS: atom_id res chain seq x y z
N MET A 1 -8.78 -49.53 -45.11
CA MET A 1 -8.70 -49.59 -43.64
C MET A 1 -7.62 -48.61 -43.19
N ASN A 2 -7.96 -47.54 -42.47
CA ASN A 2 -7.02 -46.74 -41.64
C ASN A 2 -7.83 -45.71 -40.82
N GLY A 3 -8.10 -46.03 -39.56
CA GLY A 3 -9.01 -45.27 -38.67
C GLY A 3 -8.45 -45.13 -37.26
N LYS A 4 -7.18 -44.73 -37.12
CA LYS A 4 -6.52 -44.51 -35.83
C LYS A 4 -5.63 -43.28 -35.86
N LEU A 5 -6.18 -42.07 -35.90
CA LEU A 5 -5.35 -40.86 -35.76
C LEU A 5 -6.04 -39.58 -35.26
N VAL A 6 -7.29 -39.61 -34.76
CA VAL A 6 -8.01 -38.37 -34.39
C VAL A 6 -8.28 -38.22 -32.88
N ALA A 7 -8.02 -39.22 -32.04
CA ALA A 7 -8.42 -39.19 -30.63
C ALA A 7 -7.43 -38.47 -29.67
N GLY A 8 -6.26 -38.04 -30.13
CA GLY A 8 -5.21 -37.51 -29.25
C GLY A 8 -5.26 -36.00 -28.96
N LEU A 9 -6.01 -35.22 -29.75
CA LEU A 9 -5.89 -33.75 -29.74
C LEU A 9 -6.93 -33.02 -28.86
N ILE A 10 -8.00 -33.69 -28.42
CA ILE A 10 -9.11 -33.03 -27.69
C ILE A 10 -8.92 -33.08 -26.16
N ILE A 11 -8.13 -34.02 -25.63
CA ILE A 11 -7.94 -34.16 -24.17
C ILE A 11 -6.92 -33.17 -23.61
N GLY A 12 -5.95 -32.72 -24.43
CA GLY A 12 -4.90 -31.79 -24.00
C GLY A 12 -5.39 -30.35 -23.73
N THR A 13 -6.44 -29.90 -24.41
CA THR A 13 -6.93 -28.51 -24.27
C THR A 13 -7.84 -28.32 -23.05
N ALA A 14 -8.56 -29.35 -22.60
CA ALA A 14 -9.45 -29.25 -21.43
C ALA A 14 -8.68 -29.11 -20.09
N LEU A 15 -7.52 -29.74 -19.96
CA LEU A 15 -6.70 -29.66 -18.74
C LEU A 15 -5.97 -28.32 -18.59
N LEU A 16 -5.64 -27.65 -19.70
CA LEU A 16 -4.98 -26.34 -19.68
C LEU A 16 -5.96 -25.21 -19.31
N PHE A 17 -7.25 -25.35 -19.66
CA PHE A 17 -8.29 -24.38 -19.27
C PHE A 17 -8.67 -24.46 -17.79
N TRP A 18 -8.55 -25.64 -17.15
CA TRP A 18 -8.91 -25.76 -15.73
C TRP A 18 -7.90 -25.08 -14.80
N GLN A 19 -6.61 -25.08 -15.16
CA GLN A 19 -5.57 -24.41 -14.36
C GLN A 19 -5.66 -22.87 -14.40
N ILE A 20 -6.23 -22.29 -15.46
CA ILE A 20 -6.37 -20.83 -15.58
C ILE A 20 -7.58 -20.31 -14.78
N ALA A 21 -8.63 -21.13 -14.62
CA ALA A 21 -9.87 -20.72 -13.97
C ALA A 21 -9.91 -20.93 -12.44
N THR A 22 -9.00 -21.74 -11.88
CA THR A 22 -8.96 -22.05 -10.44
C THR A 22 -7.69 -21.59 -9.73
N GLY A 23 -6.86 -20.77 -10.39
CA GLY A 23 -5.81 -20.06 -9.66
C GLY A 23 -6.49 -19.27 -8.54
N PRO A 24 -6.12 -19.45 -7.26
CA PRO A 24 -6.75 -18.69 -6.19
C PRO A 24 -6.60 -17.23 -6.56
N ALA A 25 -7.71 -16.48 -6.54
CA ALA A 25 -7.64 -15.02 -6.62
C ALA A 25 -6.58 -14.60 -5.61
N ARG A 26 -5.41 -14.15 -6.08
CA ARG A 26 -4.30 -13.77 -5.20
C ARG A 26 -4.89 -12.81 -4.19
N ALA A 27 -4.80 -13.15 -2.91
CA ALA A 27 -5.39 -12.29 -1.91
C ALA A 27 -4.66 -10.95 -1.94
N ILE A 28 -5.36 -9.91 -1.47
CA ILE A 28 -4.80 -8.56 -1.36
C ILE A 28 -3.46 -8.69 -0.61
N PRO A 29 -2.30 -8.35 -1.21
CA PRO A 29 -0.99 -8.66 -0.62
C PRO A 29 -0.82 -8.17 0.82
N HIS A 30 -1.46 -7.05 1.17
CA HIS A 30 -1.52 -6.54 2.54
C HIS A 30 -2.20 -7.50 3.54
N LEU A 31 -3.28 -8.18 3.13
CA LEU A 31 -3.96 -9.17 3.97
C LEU A 31 -3.12 -10.42 4.17
N GLU A 32 -2.46 -10.88 3.09
CA GLU A 32 -1.55 -12.02 3.17
C GLU A 32 -0.35 -11.70 4.07
N ALA A 33 0.26 -10.53 3.90
CA ALA A 33 1.37 -10.05 4.74
C ALA A 33 0.94 -9.96 6.21
N ALA A 34 -0.22 -9.35 6.48
CA ALA A 34 -0.79 -9.26 7.83
C ALA A 34 -1.08 -10.65 8.45
N ALA A 35 -1.54 -11.61 7.64
CA ALA A 35 -1.75 -12.98 8.09
C ALA A 35 -0.42 -13.68 8.41
N CYS A 36 0.62 -13.45 7.61
CA CYS A 36 1.96 -13.97 7.85
C CYS A 36 2.60 -13.38 9.12
N LEU A 37 2.51 -12.07 9.32
CA LEU A 37 2.99 -11.36 10.53
C LEU A 37 2.23 -11.74 11.82
N LYS A 38 1.07 -12.40 11.72
CA LYS A 38 0.36 -12.98 12.86
C LYS A 38 0.87 -14.37 13.22
N LYS A 39 1.43 -15.11 12.26
CA LYS A 39 1.81 -16.52 12.41
C LYS A 39 3.30 -16.73 12.66
N PHE A 40 4.14 -15.88 12.09
CA PHE A 40 5.59 -16.08 12.08
C PHE A 40 6.33 -14.81 12.51
N ALA A 41 7.45 -14.98 13.21
CA ALA A 41 8.48 -13.95 13.28
C ALA A 41 9.09 -13.76 11.89
N VAL A 42 9.55 -12.55 11.55
CA VAL A 42 10.14 -12.26 10.23
C VAL A 42 11.34 -13.17 9.92
N ALA A 43 12.13 -13.53 10.93
CA ALA A 43 13.27 -14.44 10.80
C ALA A 43 12.88 -15.92 10.55
N GLU A 44 11.61 -16.29 10.80
CA GLU A 44 11.11 -17.66 10.80
C GLU A 44 10.01 -17.87 9.74
N MET A 45 9.82 -16.91 8.83
CA MET A 45 8.77 -17.00 7.82
C MET A 45 9.02 -18.15 6.84
N SER A 46 7.98 -18.94 6.61
CA SER A 46 7.93 -19.94 5.52
C SER A 46 8.04 -19.31 4.13
N GLU A 47 8.43 -20.09 3.11
CA GLU A 47 8.54 -19.64 1.71
C GLU A 47 7.32 -18.83 1.22
N PRO A 48 6.07 -19.29 1.40
CA PRO A 48 4.92 -18.55 0.90
C PRO A 48 4.75 -17.18 1.58
N CYS A 49 5.07 -17.09 2.87
CA CYS A 49 4.99 -15.83 3.60
C CYS A 49 6.12 -14.87 3.21
N TRP A 50 7.31 -15.40 2.98
CA TRP A 50 8.44 -14.60 2.53
C TRP A 50 8.19 -14.00 1.13
N GLU A 51 7.60 -14.76 0.20
CA GLU A 51 7.26 -14.27 -1.14
C GLU A 51 6.28 -13.09 -1.14
N VAL A 52 5.43 -12.97 -0.11
CA VAL A 52 4.56 -11.79 0.03
C VAL A 52 5.36 -10.56 0.45
N CYS A 53 6.35 -10.72 1.35
CA CYS A 53 7.14 -9.60 1.86
C CYS A 53 8.08 -9.00 0.82
N VAL A 54 8.58 -9.80 -0.13
CA VAL A 54 9.46 -9.31 -1.21
C VAL A 54 8.73 -8.45 -2.25
N ASN A 55 7.41 -8.28 -2.13
CA ASN A 55 6.68 -7.25 -2.90
C ASN A 55 7.04 -5.83 -2.45
N CYS A 56 7.46 -5.67 -1.19
CA CYS A 56 7.90 -4.38 -0.66
C CYS A 56 9.41 -4.36 -0.41
N HIS A 57 9.96 -5.46 0.13
CA HIS A 57 11.35 -5.57 0.52
C HIS A 57 12.24 -6.12 -0.60
N ALA A 58 13.55 -5.90 -0.47
CA ALA A 58 14.53 -6.59 -1.31
C ALA A 58 14.38 -8.11 -1.19
N ARG A 59 14.60 -8.83 -2.30
CA ARG A 59 14.55 -10.30 -2.37
C ARG A 59 15.80 -10.93 -1.76
N THR A 60 16.00 -10.72 -0.46
CA THR A 60 17.14 -11.22 0.31
C THR A 60 16.67 -11.96 1.57
N ARG A 61 17.57 -12.76 2.14
CA ARG A 61 17.39 -13.43 3.44
C ARG A 61 18.59 -13.16 4.35
N PRO A 62 18.37 -12.66 5.58
CA PRO A 62 17.09 -12.22 6.14
C PRO A 62 16.51 -11.02 5.38
N ILE A 63 15.20 -10.76 5.55
CA ILE A 63 14.57 -9.56 5.01
C ILE A 63 15.27 -8.34 5.61
N VAL A 64 15.80 -7.48 4.75
CA VAL A 64 16.38 -6.21 5.16
C VAL A 64 15.24 -5.20 5.33
N PRO A 65 15.11 -4.56 6.51
CA PRO A 65 14.13 -3.50 6.70
C PRO A 65 14.31 -2.40 5.65
N LEU A 66 13.20 -1.96 5.05
CA LEU A 66 13.22 -0.77 4.22
C LEU A 66 13.39 0.45 5.10
N ASP A 67 14.38 1.25 4.77
CA ASP A 67 14.44 2.60 5.33
C ASP A 67 13.54 3.50 4.48
N ILE A 68 12.25 3.51 4.81
CA ILE A 68 11.26 4.35 4.11
C ILE A 68 11.53 5.85 4.28
N TYR A 69 12.37 6.24 5.26
CA TYR A 69 12.77 7.63 5.46
C TYR A 69 13.79 8.07 4.40
N THR A 70 14.78 7.22 4.09
CA THR A 70 15.82 7.55 3.10
C THR A 70 15.48 7.10 1.68
N GLN A 71 14.80 5.95 1.53
CA GLN A 71 14.47 5.37 0.22
C GLN A 71 13.19 5.96 -0.40
N GLY A 72 12.41 6.70 0.40
CA GLY A 72 11.19 7.37 0.01
C GLY A 72 9.97 6.46 0.14
N ASP A 73 9.15 6.73 1.16
CA ASP A 73 7.91 6.00 1.46
C ASP A 73 7.00 5.80 0.23
N ALA A 74 6.71 6.88 -0.49
CA ALA A 74 5.88 6.82 -1.69
C ALA A 74 6.44 5.85 -2.76
N ARG A 75 7.76 5.75 -2.92
CA ARG A 75 8.40 4.92 -3.95
C ARG A 75 8.08 3.43 -3.78
N VAL A 76 8.04 2.95 -2.54
CA VAL A 76 7.73 1.53 -2.26
C VAL A 76 6.26 1.26 -2.57
N CYS A 77 5.37 2.15 -2.14
CA CYS A 77 3.93 1.99 -2.30
C CYS A 77 3.50 2.04 -3.77
N ILE A 78 4.09 2.96 -4.56
CA ILE A 78 3.69 3.16 -5.96
C ILE A 78 4.12 2.02 -6.90
N ASN A 79 4.93 1.08 -6.43
CA ASN A 79 5.25 -0.13 -7.21
C ASN A 79 3.99 -1.00 -7.46
N CYS A 80 2.97 -0.87 -6.61
CA CYS A 80 1.68 -1.55 -6.78
C CYS A 80 0.49 -0.58 -6.87
N HIS A 81 0.59 0.60 -6.25
CA HIS A 81 -0.42 1.65 -6.35
C HIS A 81 -0.05 2.60 -7.48
N ASP A 82 -0.82 2.63 -8.56
CA ASP A 82 -0.58 3.61 -9.61
C ASP A 82 -0.74 5.06 -9.09
N ASN A 83 -0.13 6.00 -9.81
CA ASN A 83 -0.36 7.42 -9.58
C ASN A 83 -1.81 7.83 -9.92
N GLU A 84 -2.67 6.95 -10.45
CA GLU A 84 -4.04 7.26 -10.88
C GLU A 84 -5.08 7.08 -9.78
N ALA A 85 -4.89 6.13 -8.85
CA ALA A 85 -5.59 6.13 -7.56
C ALA A 85 -5.21 7.35 -6.69
N MET A 86 -4.11 8.02 -7.02
CA MET A 86 -3.62 9.27 -6.41
C MET A 86 -4.00 10.51 -7.23
N ALA A 87 -4.16 10.38 -8.56
CA ALA A 87 -4.63 11.41 -9.47
C ALA A 87 -6.15 11.31 -9.59
N GLY A 88 -6.83 11.72 -8.52
CA GLY A 88 -8.12 12.39 -8.65
C GLY A 88 -7.94 13.65 -9.50
N GLY A 89 -7.82 13.48 -10.82
CA GLY A 89 -8.01 14.51 -11.83
C GLY A 89 -9.45 14.99 -11.77
N GLY A 90 -9.78 15.77 -10.74
CA GLY A 90 -11.14 16.21 -10.48
C GLY A 90 -11.48 16.38 -9.00
N GLY A 91 -10.75 17.26 -8.31
CA GLY A 91 -11.24 18.04 -7.17
C GLY A 91 -11.86 17.29 -5.97
N ASN A 92 -11.15 17.33 -4.85
CA ASN A 92 -11.75 17.15 -3.53
C ASN A 92 -12.83 18.20 -3.30
N ARG A 93 -14.06 17.76 -3.09
CA ARG A 93 -15.14 18.60 -2.54
C ARG A 93 -15.04 18.77 -1.02
N PHE A 94 -13.93 18.37 -0.37
CA PHE A 94 -13.76 18.52 1.08
C PHE A 94 -12.41 19.08 1.56
N LEU A 95 -11.50 19.44 0.64
CA LEU A 95 -10.34 20.30 0.95
C LEU A 95 -10.18 21.30 -0.19
N LEU A 96 -10.62 22.54 0.05
CA LEU A 96 -10.63 23.66 -0.89
C LEU A 96 -9.26 24.32 -1.12
N TYR A 97 -8.14 23.67 -0.76
CA TYR A 97 -6.82 24.26 -0.96
C TYR A 97 -6.20 23.84 -2.30
N LYS A 98 -6.36 24.73 -3.29
CA LYS A 98 -5.68 24.72 -4.58
C LYS A 98 -4.18 25.03 -4.36
N VAL A 99 -3.38 24.00 -4.16
CA VAL A 99 -1.98 24.05 -4.59
C VAL A 99 -1.84 23.11 -5.79
N GLY A 100 -1.97 23.65 -7.00
CA GLY A 100 -1.44 22.99 -8.20
C GLY A 100 -2.29 21.91 -8.91
N GLY A 101 -3.61 21.87 -8.73
CA GLY A 101 -4.53 21.25 -9.71
C GLY A 101 -4.71 19.72 -9.65
N GLY A 102 -5.78 19.27 -8.98
CA GLY A 102 -6.30 17.88 -9.06
C GLY A 102 -6.42 17.19 -7.70
N GLY A 103 -7.47 17.48 -6.94
CA GLY A 103 -7.63 17.00 -5.57
C GLY A 103 -8.22 15.59 -5.43
N GLY A 104 -7.58 14.76 -4.59
CA GLY A 104 -8.08 13.50 -4.00
C GLY A 104 -7.94 13.48 -2.46
N ASN A 105 -8.82 12.78 -1.71
CA ASN A 105 -8.89 12.78 -0.21
C ASN A 105 -7.70 12.04 0.45
N HIS A 106 -6.58 11.94 -0.26
CA HIS A 106 -5.43 11.13 0.09
C HIS A 106 -4.17 12.00 0.03
N PRO A 107 -3.83 12.67 1.16
CA PRO A 107 -2.75 13.65 1.20
C PRO A 107 -1.39 12.96 1.18
N VAL A 108 -0.86 12.63 -0.01
CA VAL A 108 0.49 12.07 -0.18
C VAL A 108 1.41 13.14 -0.75
N ASN A 109 2.61 13.24 -0.20
CA ASN A 109 3.61 14.25 -0.52
C ASN A 109 3.12 15.70 -0.30
N VAL A 110 2.13 15.89 0.56
CA VAL A 110 1.63 17.21 0.95
C VAL A 110 2.50 17.73 2.10
N PRO A 111 3.08 18.94 2.02
CA PRO A 111 3.82 19.49 3.14
C PRO A 111 2.90 19.72 4.34
N TYR A 112 3.40 19.39 5.52
CA TYR A 112 2.69 19.51 6.78
C TYR A 112 3.22 20.72 7.54
N THR A 113 2.84 21.90 7.09
CA THR A 113 3.35 23.13 7.69
C THR A 113 2.18 24.07 8.04
N PRO A 114 2.28 24.84 9.14
CA PRO A 114 1.22 25.76 9.55
C PRO A 114 0.83 26.78 8.46
N GLU A 115 1.75 27.09 7.54
CA GLU A 115 1.54 28.02 6.42
C GLU A 115 0.54 27.48 5.39
N ILE A 116 0.37 26.16 5.31
CA ILE A 116 -0.54 25.51 4.36
C ILE A 116 -1.96 25.41 4.91
N SER A 117 -2.12 25.31 6.23
CA SER A 117 -3.42 25.40 6.88
C SER A 117 -3.28 25.71 8.37
N SER A 118 -4.01 26.74 8.81
CA SER A 118 -4.13 27.11 10.22
C SER A 118 -4.84 26.08 11.09
N SER A 119 -5.52 25.10 10.49
CA SER A 119 -6.19 24.01 11.21
C SER A 119 -5.24 22.87 11.59
N LEU A 120 -3.98 22.90 11.16
CA LEU A 120 -3.04 21.80 11.41
C LEU A 120 -2.50 21.88 12.84
N ARG A 121 -2.53 20.74 13.52
CA ARG A 121 -1.89 20.58 14.82
C ARG A 121 -0.38 20.50 14.63
N PRO A 122 0.42 21.25 15.39
CA PRO A 122 1.88 21.12 15.36
C PRO A 122 2.36 19.70 15.70
N ASP A 123 1.62 19.00 16.56
CA ASP A 123 1.88 17.62 16.98
C ASP A 123 0.67 16.72 16.69
N PRO A 124 0.67 15.96 15.58
CA PRO A 124 -0.45 15.09 15.23
C PRO A 124 -0.55 13.88 16.16
N GLN A 125 -1.76 13.57 16.62
CA GLN A 125 -2.00 12.47 17.54
C GLN A 125 -2.19 11.13 16.82
N GLY A 126 -1.09 10.44 16.52
CA GLY A 126 -1.09 9.06 16.04
C GLY A 126 -0.35 8.87 14.71
N PRO A 127 -0.84 9.43 13.59
CA PRO A 127 -0.14 9.44 12.31
C PRO A 127 1.27 10.04 12.46
N ARG A 128 2.27 9.37 11.91
CA ARG A 128 3.65 9.88 11.93
C ARG A 128 3.92 10.71 10.67
N LEU A 129 4.42 11.92 10.83
CA LEU A 129 4.91 12.71 9.70
C LEU A 129 6.26 12.18 9.24
N PHE A 130 6.52 12.29 7.94
CA PHE A 130 7.80 11.89 7.34
C PHE A 130 8.51 13.12 6.82
N PHE A 131 9.82 13.17 7.04
CA PHE A 131 10.65 14.24 6.52
C PHE A 131 11.18 13.85 5.15
N ASN A 132 11.36 14.83 4.26
CA ASN A 132 12.07 14.57 3.01
C ASN A 132 13.52 14.12 3.29
N ALA A 133 14.21 13.56 2.29
CA ALA A 133 15.60 13.12 2.43
C ALA A 133 16.58 14.24 2.86
N ALA A 134 16.20 15.51 2.67
CA ALA A 134 16.94 16.69 3.12
C ALA A 134 16.64 17.08 4.58
N GLY A 135 15.73 16.38 5.27
CA GLY A 135 15.31 16.66 6.65
C GLY A 135 14.61 18.00 6.86
N ALA A 136 14.32 18.75 5.79
CA ALA A 136 14.01 20.16 5.89
C ALA A 136 12.54 20.44 6.24
N GLU A 137 11.61 19.60 5.78
CA GLU A 137 10.17 19.85 5.94
C GLU A 137 9.40 18.54 6.19
N PRO A 138 8.51 18.51 7.20
CA PRO A 138 7.60 17.39 7.39
C PRO A 138 6.57 17.36 6.27
N LYS A 139 6.24 16.15 5.83
CA LYS A 139 5.24 15.87 4.81
C LYS A 139 4.34 14.73 5.26
N VAL A 140 3.12 14.76 4.78
CA VAL A 140 2.23 13.61 4.83
C VAL A 140 2.63 12.65 3.72
N GLN A 141 2.89 11.40 4.07
CA GLN A 141 3.23 10.31 3.13
C GLN A 141 2.26 9.14 3.31
N CYS A 142 2.35 8.10 2.48
CA CYS A 142 1.48 6.92 2.55
C CYS A 142 1.51 6.33 3.97
N SER A 143 2.72 6.16 4.52
CA SER A 143 2.93 5.61 5.86
C SER A 143 2.57 6.56 7.00
N THR A 144 2.19 7.81 6.71
CA THR A 144 1.63 8.71 7.75
C THR A 144 0.31 8.16 8.23
N CYS A 145 -0.54 7.75 7.28
CA CYS A 145 -1.85 7.19 7.55
C CYS A 145 -1.82 5.67 7.69
N HIS A 146 -0.93 5.01 6.95
CA HIS A 146 -0.82 3.57 6.90
C HIS A 146 0.39 3.03 7.68
N ASN A 147 0.19 1.99 8.46
CA ASN A 147 1.21 1.12 9.00
C ASN A 147 1.39 -0.08 8.04
N PRO A 148 2.41 -0.08 7.16
CA PRO A 148 2.66 -1.18 6.22
C PRO A 148 3.00 -2.51 6.91
N MET A 149 3.46 -2.45 8.16
CA MET A 149 3.71 -3.62 9.01
C MET A 149 2.51 -3.94 9.93
N GLY A 150 1.41 -3.22 9.76
CA GLY A 150 0.19 -3.35 10.54
C GLY A 150 -0.56 -4.63 10.22
N ARG A 151 -1.37 -5.07 11.19
CA ARG A 151 -2.22 -6.26 11.05
C ARG A 151 -3.64 -5.96 10.57
N SER A 152 -3.94 -4.69 10.28
CA SER A 152 -5.29 -4.26 9.88
C SER A 152 -5.47 -4.38 8.36
N PRO A 153 -6.65 -4.78 7.86
CA PRO A 153 -6.92 -4.91 6.42
C PRO A 153 -6.66 -3.67 5.58
N ARG A 154 -6.84 -2.48 6.18
CA ARG A 154 -6.61 -1.18 5.52
C ARG A 154 -5.26 -0.58 5.90
N LEU A 155 -4.46 -1.32 6.67
CA LEU A 155 -3.20 -0.90 7.22
C LEU A 155 -3.25 0.43 7.97
N LEU A 156 -4.39 0.94 8.44
CA LEU A 156 -4.39 2.24 9.12
C LEU A 156 -3.73 2.17 10.50
N TRP A 157 -2.98 3.21 10.88
CA TRP A 157 -2.47 3.38 12.26
C TRP A 157 -3.61 3.47 13.27
N ILE A 158 -4.67 4.19 12.91
CA ILE A 158 -5.90 4.35 13.67
C ILE A 158 -7.11 4.20 12.76
N SER A 159 -8.24 3.75 13.28
CA SER A 159 -9.48 3.67 12.50
C SER A 159 -9.86 5.05 11.96
N ASN A 160 -10.31 5.14 10.70
CA ASN A 160 -10.86 6.40 10.17
C ASN A 160 -12.37 6.57 10.47
N SER A 161 -12.88 5.90 11.50
CA SER A 161 -14.29 6.05 11.91
C SER A 161 -14.55 7.49 12.36
N ARG A 162 -15.59 8.12 11.82
CA ARG A 162 -15.93 9.54 12.11
C ARG A 162 -14.75 10.49 11.87
N SER A 163 -13.97 10.23 10.81
CA SER A 163 -12.80 11.03 10.43
C SER A 163 -11.71 11.10 11.50
N ALA A 164 -11.63 10.10 12.38
CA ALA A 164 -10.65 10.05 13.46
C ALA A 164 -9.20 10.19 12.98
N LEU A 165 -8.88 9.72 11.76
CA LEU A 165 -7.56 9.89 11.17
C LEU A 165 -7.28 11.34 10.77
N CYS A 166 -8.27 12.04 10.23
CA CYS A 166 -8.14 13.43 9.81
C CYS A 166 -7.96 14.35 11.02
N ILE A 167 -8.78 14.16 12.07
CA ILE A 167 -8.73 14.98 13.30
C ILE A 167 -7.54 14.64 14.20
N ALA A 168 -6.74 13.63 13.86
CA ALA A 168 -5.45 13.42 14.49
C ALA A 168 -4.49 14.56 14.16
N CYS A 169 -4.59 15.07 12.93
CA CYS A 169 -3.75 16.13 12.39
C CYS A 169 -4.46 17.50 12.35
N HIS A 170 -5.79 17.51 12.22
CA HIS A 170 -6.57 18.74 12.10
C HIS A 170 -7.35 19.02 13.38
N ASP A 171 -7.41 20.29 13.77
CA ASP A 171 -8.44 20.77 14.69
C ASP A 171 -9.83 20.71 14.03
N LYS A 172 -10.86 20.54 14.88
CA LYS A 172 -12.25 20.41 14.45
C LYS A 172 -12.86 21.74 14.04
#